data_AF-A0A7S4UNA1-F1
#
_entry.id   AF-A0A7S4UNA1-F1
#
_cell.length_a   1.000
_cell.length_b   1.000
_cell.length_c   1.000
_cell.angle_alpha   90.00
_cell.angle_beta   90.00
_cell.angle_gamma   90.00
#
_symmetry.space_group_name_H-M   'P 1'
#
loop_
_entity.id
_entity.type
_entity.pdbx_description
1 polymer ?
#
loop_
_entity_poly.entity_id
_entity_poly.type
_entity_poly.pdbx_seq_one_letter_code
_entity_poly.pdbx_strand_id
1 'polypeptide(L)'
;RLGSFGPGDWSWSISLEDFREFDPDAVIGSPRSLEALRSEGIERHEVVYRPIQFFQQPGLDPAVMRLRHDFFEARRQDLLALARAARRELVAVSEGTSTRPPETESQFVLRRLGGVDFPKCPQTSAFFNHWQSEFSRFNVTMMPDLTPEDEAAALSDVLAVHKNETRPREQANAFYEDTDSVSQGSSSTQGLGPLGPGLKRSATPSELGTPLAGMRSHRTSSGSMKDAFHDSAARGSPLSLSVSEPTLRKTINTMLAAPCGNYGDDEAARKTKDIHLTQRKMDIRKMQATHDGLLHTVKGMEKLALSSMDKALKAETLKKHMRQYRAEMFDLSEDERTQANRHFKNIVMGPGGAKALCSPEGEQVMAALLPSMCMKRGTPHRDLEVPPLRSVPTGTERHLHWENHVRQRNLDTAVGDVRRRLERVEGSTRDANARRERVLTEKAARSTDFAMALMQARINWRHNHGSNVRKREQYNAEKTEAFRKKEALLEQWLQQSGTAAELRGELRELRRIHRVLGARVRDRKQEYYDAKSIREKLGVEEEGCGMLKPPTRALTPVVNLTSV
;
A
#
# COMPACT_ATOMS: atom_id res chain seq x y z
N ARG A 1 24.85 11.07 -43.87
CA ARG A 1 24.30 12.43 -43.67
C ARG A 1 24.27 12.71 -42.17
N LEU A 2 25.43 13.04 -41.58
CA LEU A 2 25.55 13.50 -40.20
C LEU A 2 25.79 15.00 -40.31
N GLY A 3 24.74 15.78 -40.10
CA GLY A 3 24.85 17.23 -40.04
C GLY A 3 25.66 17.62 -38.83
N SER A 4 26.67 18.47 -39.03
CA SER A 4 27.41 19.13 -37.97
C SER A 4 26.43 19.92 -37.10
N PHE A 5 26.07 19.38 -35.94
CA PHE A 5 25.40 20.13 -34.89
C PHE A 5 26.47 20.94 -34.17
N GLY A 6 26.46 22.26 -34.37
CA GLY A 6 27.33 23.18 -33.64
C GLY A 6 27.02 23.12 -32.14
N PRO A 7 28.00 23.38 -31.25
CA PRO A 7 27.87 23.29 -29.79
C PRO A 7 26.98 24.40 -29.15
N GLY A 8 26.01 24.93 -29.90
CA GLY A 8 25.20 26.10 -29.54
C GLY A 8 23.68 25.89 -29.54
N ASP A 9 23.15 24.83 -30.16
CA ASP A 9 21.70 24.53 -30.11
C ASP A 9 21.38 23.69 -28.88
N TRP A 10 21.56 24.30 -27.72
CA TRP A 10 21.09 23.72 -26.47
C TRP A 10 19.55 23.65 -26.53
N SER A 11 19.01 22.44 -26.43
CA SER A 11 17.59 22.10 -26.52
C SER A 11 16.75 22.58 -25.31
N TRP A 12 16.98 23.81 -24.84
CA TRP A 12 16.23 24.44 -23.74
C TRP A 12 14.72 24.54 -24.01
N SER A 13 14.27 24.31 -25.24
CA SER A 13 12.88 24.45 -25.67
C SER A 13 12.07 23.15 -25.67
N ILE A 14 12.67 21.96 -25.50
CA ILE A 14 11.86 20.73 -25.58
C ILE A 14 10.94 20.66 -24.36
N SER A 15 9.65 20.76 -24.65
CA SER A 15 8.57 20.67 -23.67
C SER A 15 8.14 19.21 -23.50
N LEU A 16 7.49 18.87 -22.38
CA LEU A 16 6.91 17.52 -22.16
C LEU A 16 5.88 17.10 -23.24
N GLU A 17 5.35 18.05 -24.02
CA GLU A 17 4.42 17.76 -25.12
C GLU A 17 5.15 17.43 -26.42
N ASP A 18 6.29 18.08 -26.68
CA ASP A 18 7.14 17.84 -27.86
C ASP A 18 8.24 16.79 -27.61
N PHE A 19 8.24 16.20 -26.41
CA PHE A 19 9.21 15.23 -25.97
C PHE A 19 9.11 13.94 -26.80
N ARG A 20 10.20 13.60 -27.50
CA ARG A 20 10.31 12.35 -28.25
C ARG A 20 10.48 11.17 -27.29
N GLU A 21 9.37 10.47 -27.06
CA GLU A 21 9.29 9.48 -25.99
C GLU A 21 10.28 8.31 -26.10
N PHE A 22 10.77 7.97 -27.29
CA PHE A 22 11.64 6.81 -27.54
C PHE A 22 13.10 7.19 -27.81
N ASP A 23 13.45 8.46 -27.66
CA ASP A 23 14.82 8.93 -27.86
C ASP A 23 15.59 8.84 -26.54
N PRO A 24 16.63 7.98 -26.43
CA PRO A 24 17.39 7.81 -25.20
C PRO A 24 18.18 9.06 -24.80
N ASP A 25 18.46 9.94 -25.77
CA ASP A 25 19.24 11.17 -25.56
C ASP A 25 18.33 12.40 -25.37
N ALA A 26 17.00 12.22 -25.33
CA ALA A 26 16.08 13.34 -25.17
C ALA A 26 16.17 13.95 -23.77
N VAL A 27 16.47 15.25 -23.73
CA VAL A 27 16.54 16.05 -22.50
C VAL A 27 15.37 17.03 -22.46
N ILE A 28 14.60 16.99 -21.37
CA ILE A 28 13.52 17.95 -21.11
C ILE A 28 14.16 19.24 -20.56
N GLY A 29 14.18 20.29 -21.39
CA GLY A 29 14.78 21.58 -21.07
C GLY A 29 13.78 22.65 -20.63
N SER A 30 12.51 22.54 -21.02
CA SER A 30 11.53 23.61 -20.82
C SER A 30 11.31 23.91 -19.33
N PRO A 31 11.47 25.17 -18.87
CA PRO A 31 11.32 25.54 -17.45
C PRO A 31 9.99 25.09 -16.83
N ARG A 32 8.87 25.24 -17.55
CA ARG A 32 7.54 24.81 -17.11
C ARG A 32 7.42 23.30 -16.98
N SER A 33 8.08 22.55 -17.87
CA SER A 33 8.14 21.10 -17.79
C SER A 33 8.98 20.61 -16.61
N LEU A 34 10.07 21.31 -16.31
CA LEU A 34 10.90 21.03 -15.13
C LEU A 34 10.17 21.32 -13.83
N GLU A 35 9.36 22.37 -13.80
CA GLU A 35 8.49 22.70 -12.67
C GLU A 35 7.39 21.64 -12.47
N ALA A 36 6.74 21.19 -13.55
CA ALA A 36 5.74 20.12 -13.51
C ALA A 36 6.31 18.78 -13.00
N LEU A 37 7.53 18.41 -13.42
CA LEU A 37 8.21 17.21 -12.89
C LEU A 37 8.49 17.36 -11.39
N ARG A 38 8.94 18.54 -10.97
CA ARG A 38 9.26 18.83 -9.55
C ARG A 38 8.00 18.85 -8.67
N SER A 39 6.86 19.33 -9.17
CA SER A 39 5.61 19.36 -8.41
C SER A 39 5.07 17.96 -8.13
N GLU A 40 5.21 17.05 -9.10
CA GLU A 40 4.83 15.63 -8.96
C GLU A 40 5.91 14.78 -8.25
N GLY A 41 7.09 15.35 -7.97
CA GLY A 41 8.21 14.63 -7.35
C GLY A 41 8.87 13.61 -8.28
N ILE A 42 8.78 13.81 -9.60
CA ILE A 42 9.35 12.94 -10.63
C ILE A 42 10.75 13.42 -11.01
N GLU A 43 11.73 12.52 -11.01
CA GLU A 43 13.09 12.87 -11.40
C GLU A 43 13.25 12.83 -12.93
N ARG A 44 14.06 13.75 -13.48
CA ARG A 44 14.22 13.90 -14.94
C ARG A 44 14.67 12.62 -15.63
N HIS A 45 15.48 11.80 -14.97
CA HIS A 45 16.04 10.58 -15.56
C HIS A 45 15.09 9.38 -15.49
N GLU A 46 13.96 9.49 -14.77
CA GLU A 46 12.93 8.44 -14.70
C GLU A 46 12.01 8.46 -15.92
N VAL A 47 11.88 9.62 -16.59
CA VAL A 47 11.05 9.79 -17.79
C VAL A 47 11.79 9.52 -19.11
N VAL A 48 13.12 9.44 -19.06
CA VAL A 48 13.97 9.14 -20.24
C VAL A 48 13.86 7.66 -20.61
N TYR A 49 13.70 7.38 -21.90
CA TYR A 49 13.64 6.03 -22.42
C TYR A 49 14.96 5.29 -22.18
N ARG A 50 14.87 4.04 -21.73
CA ARG A 50 16.03 3.16 -21.55
C ARG A 50 15.88 1.95 -22.48
N PRO A 51 16.76 1.80 -23.46
CA PRO A 51 16.65 0.69 -24.39
C PRO A 51 16.97 -0.64 -23.68
N ILE A 52 16.44 -1.75 -24.20
CA ILE A 52 16.52 -3.07 -23.56
C ILE A 52 17.96 -3.52 -23.23
N GLN A 53 18.94 -3.06 -24.01
CA GLN A 53 20.37 -3.32 -23.80
C GLN A 53 20.85 -2.83 -22.43
N PHE A 54 20.24 -1.78 -21.88
CA PHE A 54 20.57 -1.26 -20.55
C PHE A 54 20.24 -2.25 -19.43
N PHE A 55 19.30 -3.17 -19.66
CA PHE A 55 18.88 -4.18 -18.69
C PHE A 55 19.66 -5.49 -18.83
N GLN A 56 20.60 -5.59 -19.78
CA GLN A 56 21.47 -6.75 -19.94
C GLN A 56 22.44 -6.85 -18.77
N GLN A 57 22.26 -7.88 -17.95
CA GLN A 57 23.20 -8.25 -16.89
C GLN A 57 23.77 -9.64 -17.22
N PRO A 58 25.10 -9.84 -17.10
CA PRO A 58 25.70 -11.14 -17.39
C PRO A 58 25.11 -12.21 -16.46
N GLY A 59 24.59 -13.29 -17.05
CA GLY A 59 23.93 -14.38 -16.32
C GLY A 59 22.45 -14.16 -15.98
N LEU A 60 21.84 -13.03 -16.40
CA LEU A 60 20.40 -12.82 -16.26
C LEU A 60 19.64 -13.44 -17.44
N ASP A 61 18.58 -14.18 -17.15
CA ASP A 61 17.69 -14.75 -18.16
C ASP A 61 17.10 -13.64 -19.06
N PRO A 62 17.19 -13.76 -20.41
CA PRO A 62 16.57 -12.83 -21.36
C PRO A 62 15.08 -12.56 -21.09
N ALA A 63 14.32 -13.50 -20.52
CA ALA A 63 12.92 -13.28 -20.16
C ALA A 63 12.79 -12.29 -18.99
N VAL A 64 13.61 -12.43 -17.95
CA VAL A 64 13.66 -11.51 -16.80
C VAL A 64 14.14 -10.12 -17.23
N MET A 65 15.06 -10.05 -18.19
CA MET A 65 15.50 -8.79 -18.78
C MET A 65 14.35 -8.05 -19.49
N ARG A 66 13.58 -8.75 -20.34
CA ARG A 66 12.38 -8.17 -21.00
C ARG A 66 11.37 -7.68 -19.97
N LEU A 67 11.12 -8.48 -18.94
CA LEU A 67 10.19 -8.13 -17.87
C LEU A 67 10.61 -6.85 -17.13
N ARG A 68 11.90 -6.68 -16.83
CA ARG A 68 12.43 -5.45 -16.21
C ARG A 68 12.27 -4.24 -17.13
N HIS A 69 12.56 -4.41 -18.43
CA HIS A 69 12.36 -3.37 -19.43
C HIS A 69 10.88 -2.96 -19.54
N ASP A 70 9.96 -3.93 -19.64
CA ASP A 70 8.54 -3.68 -19.81
C ASP A 70 7.91 -3.02 -18.57
N PHE A 71 8.32 -3.44 -17.37
CA PHE A 71 7.94 -2.77 -16.13
C PHE A 71 8.43 -1.32 -16.09
N PHE A 72 9.71 -1.09 -16.45
CA PHE A 72 10.28 0.24 -16.49
C PHE A 72 9.53 1.14 -17.49
N GLU A 73 9.23 0.62 -18.68
CA GLU A 73 8.51 1.33 -19.72
C GLU A 73 7.07 1.67 -19.31
N ALA A 74 6.35 0.73 -18.70
CA ALA A 74 5.01 0.97 -18.17
C ALA A 74 5.02 2.08 -17.09
N ARG A 75 5.97 2.00 -16.15
CA ARG A 75 6.15 3.04 -15.11
C ARG A 75 6.49 4.39 -15.74
N ARG A 76 7.38 4.42 -16.72
CA ARG A 76 7.79 5.64 -17.43
C ARG A 76 6.60 6.32 -18.12
N GLN A 77 5.73 5.56 -18.77
CA GLN A 77 4.53 6.08 -19.42
C GLN A 77 3.54 6.69 -18.42
N ASP A 78 3.34 6.04 -17.28
CA ASP A 78 2.49 6.58 -16.21
C ASP A 78 3.07 7.89 -15.64
N LEU A 79 4.39 7.95 -15.42
CA LEU A 79 5.08 9.17 -14.97
C LEU A 79 4.97 10.31 -15.99
N LEU A 80 5.13 10.01 -17.28
CA LEU A 80 4.96 11.00 -18.35
C LEU A 80 3.52 11.54 -18.42
N ALA A 81 2.52 10.68 -18.24
CA ALA A 81 1.12 11.09 -18.22
C ALA A 81 0.83 12.06 -17.06
N LEU A 82 1.35 11.77 -15.86
CA LEU A 82 1.26 12.66 -14.70
C LEU A 82 1.96 13.99 -14.95
N ALA A 83 3.21 13.96 -15.42
CA ALA A 83 3.99 15.15 -15.70
C ALA A 83 3.33 16.05 -16.77
N ARG A 84 2.73 15.46 -17.80
CA ARG A 84 1.97 16.19 -18.84
C ARG A 84 0.71 16.84 -18.27
N ALA A 85 -0.03 16.13 -17.40
CA ALA A 85 -1.19 16.69 -16.73
C ALA A 85 -0.81 17.90 -15.85
N ALA A 86 0.24 17.75 -15.03
CA ALA A 86 0.77 18.83 -14.19
C ALA A 86 1.25 20.04 -15.02
N ARG A 87 1.91 19.81 -16.16
CA ARG A 87 2.32 20.90 -17.06
C ARG A 87 1.11 21.65 -17.62
N ARG A 88 0.08 20.95 -18.10
CA ARG A 88 -1.15 21.59 -18.63
C ARG A 88 -1.82 22.46 -17.57
N GLU A 89 -1.81 22.00 -16.32
CA GLU A 89 -2.32 22.78 -15.19
C GLU A 89 -1.49 24.06 -14.97
N LEU A 90 -0.16 23.97 -14.93
CA LEU A 90 0.71 25.15 -14.80
C LEU A 90 0.51 26.14 -15.95
N VAL A 91 0.35 25.65 -17.18
CA VAL A 91 0.08 26.49 -18.36
C VAL A 91 -1.28 27.19 -18.22
N ALA A 92 -2.34 26.47 -17.85
CA ALA A 92 -3.68 27.04 -17.67
C ALA A 92 -3.73 28.10 -16.55
N VAL A 93 -2.95 27.91 -15.47
CA VAL A 93 -2.78 28.91 -14.40
C VAL A 93 -2.08 30.15 -14.95
N SER A 94 -1.01 29.98 -15.73
CA SER A 94 -0.27 31.10 -16.31
C SER A 94 -1.07 31.91 -17.33
N GLU A 95 -2.01 31.28 -18.03
CA GLU A 95 -2.87 31.91 -19.03
C GLU A 95 -4.16 32.51 -18.41
N GLY A 96 -4.38 32.32 -17.11
CA GLY A 96 -5.59 32.79 -16.42
C GLY A 96 -6.87 32.08 -16.86
N THR A 97 -6.75 30.95 -17.55
CA THR A 97 -7.88 30.13 -18.03
C THR A 97 -8.32 29.09 -17.00
N SER A 98 -7.51 28.83 -15.98
CA SER A 98 -7.86 27.89 -14.91
C SER A 98 -8.95 28.45 -14.00
N THR A 99 -10.14 27.85 -14.05
CA THR A 99 -11.24 28.07 -13.09
C THR A 99 -11.11 27.21 -11.83
N ARG A 100 -9.97 26.51 -11.63
CA ARG A 100 -9.77 25.71 -10.42
C ARG A 100 -9.65 26.69 -9.23
N PRO A 101 -10.50 26.56 -8.20
CA PRO A 101 -10.36 27.39 -7.00
C PRO A 101 -8.95 27.20 -6.44
N PRO A 102 -8.29 28.26 -5.91
CA PRO A 102 -6.95 28.15 -5.37
C PRO A 102 -6.94 27.08 -4.28
N GLU A 103 -6.35 25.94 -4.58
CA GLU A 103 -6.20 24.88 -3.60
C GLU A 103 -5.30 25.45 -2.51
N THR A 104 -5.83 25.48 -1.28
CA THR A 104 -5.07 25.92 -0.12
C THR A 104 -3.78 25.10 -0.05
N GLU A 105 -2.64 25.74 0.25
CA GLU A 105 -1.31 25.09 0.34
C GLU A 105 -1.34 23.78 1.15
N SER A 106 -2.27 23.66 2.11
CA SER A 106 -2.54 22.44 2.86
C SER A 106 -2.93 21.22 2.00
N GLN A 107 -3.69 21.38 0.91
CA GLN A 107 -4.04 20.27 0.01
C GLN A 107 -2.85 19.84 -0.84
N PHE A 108 -2.04 20.80 -1.29
CA PHE A 108 -0.80 20.52 -2.01
C PHE A 108 0.19 19.75 -1.12
N VAL A 109 0.34 20.18 0.14
CA VAL A 109 1.19 19.50 1.13
C VAL A 109 0.62 18.13 1.52
N LEU A 110 -0.71 17.97 1.63
CA LEU A 110 -1.32 16.66 1.89
C LEU A 110 -1.09 15.67 0.75
N ARG A 111 -1.12 16.12 -0.50
CA ARG A 111 -0.79 15.28 -1.68
C ARG A 111 0.68 14.88 -1.70
N ARG A 112 1.56 15.70 -1.10
CA ARG A 112 3.01 15.48 -1.02
C ARG A 112 3.46 14.65 0.18
N LEU A 113 2.72 14.68 1.29
CA LEU A 113 3.10 14.05 2.56
C LEU A 113 2.17 12.91 3.02
N GLY A 114 0.95 12.82 2.48
CA GLY A 114 -0.03 11.81 2.84
C GLY A 114 0.10 10.59 1.93
N GLY A 115 0.42 9.44 2.56
CA GLY A 115 0.44 8.07 2.01
C GLY A 115 0.02 7.91 0.56
N VAL A 116 0.96 7.43 -0.25
CA VAL A 116 0.85 7.16 -1.68
C VAL A 116 -0.33 6.23 -1.97
N ASP A 117 -1.54 6.79 -2.04
CA ASP A 117 -2.54 6.30 -2.98
C ASP A 117 -1.90 6.54 -4.33
N PHE A 118 -1.12 5.54 -4.79
CA PHE A 118 -0.50 5.55 -6.11
C PHE A 118 -1.60 6.01 -7.06
N PRO A 119 -1.44 7.17 -7.75
CA PRO A 119 -2.40 7.57 -8.76
C PRO A 119 -2.57 6.35 -9.64
N LYS A 120 -3.81 5.88 -9.86
CA LYS A 120 -4.08 4.62 -10.54
C LYS A 120 -3.22 4.60 -11.80
N CYS A 121 -2.12 3.85 -11.78
CA CYS A 121 -1.10 3.81 -12.82
C CYS A 121 -1.61 2.82 -13.86
N PRO A 122 -2.37 3.25 -14.89
CA PRO A 122 -3.06 2.32 -15.76
C PRO A 122 -2.07 1.39 -16.46
N GLN A 123 -0.92 1.88 -16.91
CA GLN A 123 0.05 1.06 -17.65
C GLN A 123 0.74 0.07 -16.72
N THR A 124 1.21 0.53 -15.56
CA THR A 124 1.84 -0.35 -14.57
C THR A 124 0.87 -1.42 -14.06
N SER A 125 -0.39 -1.06 -13.80
CA SER A 125 -1.42 -2.01 -13.39
C SER A 125 -1.77 -3.01 -14.51
N ALA A 126 -1.88 -2.55 -15.76
CA ALA A 126 -2.10 -3.41 -16.92
C ALA A 126 -0.92 -4.39 -17.12
N PHE A 127 0.31 -3.91 -16.96
CA PHE A 127 1.51 -4.74 -16.99
C PHE A 127 1.44 -5.85 -15.92
N PHE A 128 1.13 -5.53 -14.66
CA PHE A 128 1.03 -6.54 -13.60
C PHE A 128 -0.09 -7.55 -13.85
N ASN A 129 -1.24 -7.11 -14.34
CA ASN A 129 -2.36 -8.00 -14.67
C ASN A 129 -1.99 -8.95 -15.82
N HIS A 130 -1.33 -8.44 -16.86
CA HIS A 130 -0.84 -9.25 -17.97
C HIS A 130 0.21 -10.25 -17.50
N TRP A 131 1.19 -9.79 -16.72
CA TRP A 131 2.24 -10.63 -16.19
C TRP A 131 1.72 -11.73 -15.26
N GLN A 132 0.79 -11.40 -14.36
CA GLN A 132 0.13 -12.41 -13.51
C GLN A 132 -0.61 -13.45 -14.35
N SER A 133 -1.30 -13.04 -15.42
CA SER A 133 -1.97 -13.97 -16.35
C SER A 133 -0.96 -14.89 -17.05
N GLU A 134 0.17 -14.38 -17.53
CA GLU A 134 1.23 -15.20 -18.15
C GLU A 134 1.87 -16.16 -17.14
N PHE A 135 2.14 -15.71 -15.92
CA PHE A 135 2.68 -16.56 -14.86
C PHE A 135 1.71 -17.67 -14.47
N SER A 136 0.41 -17.37 -14.40
CA SER A 136 -0.63 -18.39 -14.19
C SER A 136 -0.68 -19.42 -15.32
N ARG A 137 -0.49 -19.01 -16.58
CA ARG A 137 -0.40 -19.96 -17.71
C ARG A 137 0.84 -20.84 -17.60
N PHE A 138 1.98 -20.28 -17.18
CA PHE A 138 3.22 -21.02 -17.05
C PHE A 138 3.14 -22.06 -15.93
N ASN A 139 2.55 -21.72 -14.77
CA ASN A 139 2.37 -22.65 -13.66
C ASN A 139 1.39 -23.79 -13.97
N VAL A 140 0.37 -23.55 -14.79
CA VAL A 140 -0.56 -24.60 -15.24
C VAL A 140 0.12 -25.58 -16.21
N THR A 141 1.17 -25.13 -16.92
CA THR A 141 1.86 -25.95 -17.94
C THR A 141 3.06 -26.72 -17.37
N MET A 142 3.62 -26.28 -16.23
CA MET A 142 4.81 -26.88 -15.60
C MET A 142 4.50 -27.79 -14.40
N MET A 143 3.22 -27.92 -14.02
CA MET A 143 2.80 -29.12 -13.29
C MET A 143 2.63 -30.20 -14.35
N PRO A 144 3.54 -31.19 -14.47
CA PRO A 144 3.20 -32.38 -15.24
C PRO A 144 1.87 -32.88 -14.68
N ASP A 145 0.98 -33.38 -15.54
CA ASP A 145 -0.15 -34.18 -15.11
C ASP A 145 0.41 -35.39 -14.36
N LEU A 146 0.74 -35.19 -13.07
CA LEU A 146 1.00 -36.25 -12.14
C LEU A 146 -0.32 -36.98 -12.10
N THR A 147 -0.31 -38.18 -12.67
CA THR A 147 -1.46 -39.04 -12.54
C THR A 147 -1.72 -39.20 -11.04
N PRO A 148 -2.97 -39.37 -10.60
CA PRO A 148 -3.26 -39.60 -9.18
C PRO A 148 -2.47 -40.80 -8.60
N GLU A 149 -1.95 -41.69 -9.46
CA GLU A 149 -1.04 -42.77 -9.08
C GLU A 149 0.37 -42.28 -8.73
N ASP A 150 0.90 -41.28 -9.43
CA ASP A 150 2.21 -40.68 -9.15
C ASP A 150 2.19 -39.83 -7.87
N GLU A 151 1.08 -39.12 -7.60
CA GLU A 151 0.88 -38.42 -6.33
C GLU A 151 0.78 -39.41 -5.16
N ALA A 152 0.08 -40.54 -5.34
CA ALA A 152 -0.02 -41.58 -4.31
C ALA A 152 1.34 -42.25 -4.02
N ALA A 153 2.16 -42.49 -5.05
CA ALA A 153 3.51 -43.03 -4.90
C ALA A 153 4.44 -42.07 -4.15
N ALA A 154 4.43 -40.78 -4.51
CA ALA A 154 5.25 -39.76 -3.86
C ALA A 154 4.86 -39.55 -2.38
N LEU A 155 3.56 -39.59 -2.07
CA LEU A 155 3.07 -39.50 -0.69
C LEU A 155 3.39 -40.77 0.12
N SER A 156 3.42 -41.95 -0.53
CA SER A 156 3.81 -43.21 0.10
C SER A 156 5.28 -43.20 0.53
N ASP A 157 6.17 -42.70 -0.32
CA ASP A 157 7.61 -42.60 -0.03
C ASP A 157 7.90 -41.61 1.11
N VAL A 158 7.21 -40.47 1.15
CA VAL A 158 7.34 -39.49 2.25
C VAL A 158 6.85 -40.08 3.57
N LEU A 159 5.77 -40.86 3.56
CA LEU A 159 5.27 -41.57 4.74
C LEU A 159 6.17 -42.74 5.19
N ALA A 160 6.88 -43.39 4.26
CA ALA A 160 7.82 -44.45 4.58
C ALA A 160 9.09 -43.91 5.27
N VAL A 161 9.57 -42.73 4.86
CA VAL A 161 10.70 -42.05 5.52
C VAL A 161 10.34 -41.63 6.94
N HIS A 162 9.12 -41.12 7.15
CA HIS A 162 8.68 -40.64 8.46
C HIS A 162 8.43 -41.75 9.50
N LYS A 163 8.17 -43.00 9.05
CA LYS A 163 8.00 -44.17 9.93
C LYS A 163 9.31 -44.73 10.47
N ASN A 164 10.46 -44.41 9.86
CA ASN A 164 11.76 -44.93 10.30
C ASN A 164 12.44 -44.07 11.37
N GLU A 165 11.99 -42.83 11.62
CA GLU A 165 12.59 -41.93 12.62
C GLU A 165 11.90 -41.93 13.98
N THR A 166 10.70 -42.51 14.11
CA THR A 166 9.97 -42.60 15.40
C THR A 166 10.05 -44.00 16.00
N ARG A 167 11.22 -44.37 16.52
CA ARG A 167 11.36 -45.43 17.54
C ARG A 167 11.91 -44.80 18.82
N PRO A 168 11.07 -44.48 19.83
CA PRO A 168 11.58 -44.06 21.12
C PRO A 168 11.83 -45.26 22.04
N ARG A 169 12.89 -45.12 22.84
CA ARG A 169 13.20 -45.91 24.04
C ARG A 169 12.05 -45.81 25.04
N GLU A 170 11.28 -46.87 25.18
CA GLU A 170 10.40 -47.10 26.33
C GLU A 170 11.11 -48.01 27.33
N GLN A 171 11.70 -47.42 28.36
CA GLN A 171 11.96 -48.06 29.66
C GLN A 171 12.38 -46.95 30.64
N ALA A 172 11.39 -46.30 31.25
CA ALA A 172 11.42 -45.80 32.62
C ALA A 172 10.25 -44.82 32.83
N ASN A 173 9.46 -45.11 33.86
CA ASN A 173 8.51 -44.25 34.58
C ASN A 173 7.03 -44.54 34.35
N ALA A 174 6.60 -45.61 35.00
CA ALA A 174 5.30 -45.66 35.65
C ALA A 174 5.36 -44.86 36.96
N PHE A 175 4.53 -43.82 37.12
CA PHE A 175 3.86 -43.46 38.40
C PHE A 175 2.99 -42.20 38.27
N TYR A 176 1.82 -42.23 38.94
CA TYR A 176 0.80 -41.21 39.23
C TYR A 176 -0.33 -40.90 38.22
N GLU A 177 -1.44 -41.61 38.48
CA GLU A 177 -2.82 -41.18 38.76
C GLU A 177 -3.61 -40.24 37.82
N ASP A 178 -4.73 -40.80 37.35
CA ASP A 178 -6.12 -40.33 37.50
C ASP A 178 -6.39 -38.83 37.59
N THR A 179 -7.24 -38.35 36.68
CA THR A 179 -8.53 -37.76 37.08
C THR A 179 -9.51 -37.71 35.92
N ASP A 180 -10.77 -37.87 36.31
CA ASP A 180 -11.96 -38.10 35.51
C ASP A 180 -12.49 -36.91 34.69
N SER A 181 -13.29 -37.27 33.68
CA SER A 181 -14.65 -36.78 33.40
C SER A 181 -14.94 -35.74 32.29
N VAL A 182 -16.12 -36.00 31.67
CA VAL A 182 -17.07 -35.12 30.96
C VAL A 182 -16.79 -34.92 29.45
N SER A 183 -17.42 -35.69 28.55
CA SER A 183 -18.81 -35.62 28.02
C SER A 183 -19.06 -34.51 26.98
N GLN A 184 -19.84 -34.91 25.95
CA GLN A 184 -20.46 -34.18 24.83
C GLN A 184 -19.68 -34.34 23.51
N GLY A 185 -20.18 -35.06 22.50
CA GLY A 185 -21.55 -35.08 22.00
C GLY A 185 -21.58 -34.26 20.71
N SER A 186 -21.39 -34.88 19.55
CA SER A 186 -21.68 -34.23 18.27
C SER A 186 -22.30 -35.22 17.28
N SER A 187 -23.46 -34.80 16.81
CA SER A 187 -24.36 -35.50 15.92
C SER A 187 -24.25 -34.93 14.51
N SER A 188 -24.62 -35.79 13.55
CA SER A 188 -25.42 -35.44 12.37
C SER A 188 -24.74 -34.68 11.22
N THR A 189 -24.18 -35.49 10.33
CA THR A 189 -23.94 -35.32 8.90
C THR A 189 -25.24 -35.18 8.09
N GLN A 190 -25.39 -34.12 7.29
CA GLN A 190 -26.14 -34.03 6.02
C GLN A 190 -25.53 -32.85 5.22
N GLY A 191 -25.23 -32.86 3.93
CA GLY A 191 -25.57 -33.76 2.83
C GLY A 191 -26.30 -33.00 1.73
N LEU A 192 -25.58 -32.62 0.65
CA LEU A 192 -26.08 -32.27 -0.72
C LEU A 192 -26.93 -30.97 -0.81
N GLY A 193 -26.95 -30.14 -1.85
CA GLY A 193 -26.50 -30.14 -3.24
C GLY A 193 -27.12 -28.89 -3.93
N PRO A 194 -26.76 -28.59 -5.19
CA PRO A 194 -26.77 -27.24 -5.79
C PRO A 194 -28.04 -26.91 -6.58
N LEU A 195 -28.17 -25.67 -7.09
CA LEU A 195 -28.65 -25.31 -8.44
C LEU A 195 -28.74 -23.78 -8.62
N GLY A 196 -28.05 -23.26 -9.64
CA GLY A 196 -28.27 -21.93 -10.22
C GLY A 196 -28.85 -22.06 -11.64
N PRO A 197 -29.52 -21.02 -12.14
CA PRO A 197 -29.13 -20.38 -13.40
C PRO A 197 -29.27 -18.84 -13.30
N GLY A 198 -28.55 -17.97 -14.01
CA GLY A 198 -28.13 -17.96 -15.41
C GLY A 198 -28.80 -16.76 -16.11
N LEU A 199 -28.04 -16.02 -16.95
CA LEU A 199 -28.48 -15.05 -17.98
C LEU A 199 -28.89 -13.63 -17.46
N LYS A 200 -28.56 -12.48 -18.07
CA LYS A 200 -28.02 -12.07 -19.38
C LYS A 200 -27.38 -10.68 -19.25
N ARG A 201 -26.27 -10.42 -19.95
CA ARG A 201 -25.76 -9.08 -20.27
C ARG A 201 -26.35 -8.65 -21.61
N SER A 202 -26.81 -7.40 -21.72
CA SER A 202 -26.98 -6.71 -23.01
C SER A 202 -26.36 -5.33 -22.91
N ALA A 203 -25.62 -4.99 -23.97
CA ALA A 203 -24.96 -3.72 -24.21
C ALA A 203 -25.92 -2.74 -24.91
N THR A 204 -25.65 -1.43 -24.78
CA THR A 204 -25.56 -0.43 -25.87
C THR A 204 -25.27 0.96 -25.28
N PRO A 205 -24.42 1.78 -25.92
CA PRO A 205 -24.23 3.19 -25.56
C PRO A 205 -25.10 4.11 -26.44
N SER A 206 -25.47 5.27 -25.92
CA SER A 206 -26.01 6.36 -26.75
C SER A 206 -25.33 7.67 -26.37
N GLU A 207 -24.64 8.20 -27.38
CA GLU A 207 -24.19 9.56 -27.54
C GLU A 207 -25.39 10.52 -27.53
N LEU A 208 -25.20 11.72 -26.99
CA LEU A 208 -25.87 12.94 -27.45
C LEU A 208 -25.16 14.15 -26.85
N GLY A 209 -24.45 14.87 -27.72
CA GLY A 209 -23.90 16.18 -27.43
C GLY A 209 -24.96 17.27 -27.54
N THR A 210 -24.73 18.39 -26.86
CA THR A 210 -25.25 19.71 -27.27
C THR A 210 -24.34 20.80 -26.69
N PRO A 211 -23.97 21.82 -27.48
CA PRO A 211 -23.11 22.92 -27.03
C PRO A 211 -23.96 24.08 -26.50
N LEU A 212 -23.42 24.89 -25.58
CA LEU A 212 -23.96 26.22 -25.33
C LEU A 212 -22.89 27.26 -25.03
N ALA A 213 -23.10 28.40 -25.66
CA ALA A 213 -22.18 29.50 -25.86
C ALA A 213 -22.07 30.44 -24.65
N GLY A 214 -20.87 31.01 -24.53
CA GLY A 214 -20.57 32.43 -24.33
C GLY A 214 -21.43 33.28 -23.40
N MET A 215 -20.79 33.78 -22.33
CA MET A 215 -21.00 35.16 -21.87
C MET A 215 -19.69 35.76 -21.37
N ARG A 216 -19.33 36.90 -21.97
CA ARG A 216 -18.36 37.89 -21.49
C ARG A 216 -18.92 38.56 -20.23
N SER A 217 -18.06 38.88 -19.25
CA SER A 217 -18.16 40.18 -18.56
C SER A 217 -17.03 40.51 -17.59
N HIS A 218 -16.58 41.76 -17.72
CA HIS A 218 -16.03 42.70 -16.74
C HIS A 218 -14.78 42.36 -15.90
N ARG A 219 -13.68 42.87 -16.46
CA ARG A 219 -12.51 43.50 -15.85
C ARG A 219 -12.87 44.39 -14.65
N THR A 220 -12.31 44.12 -13.47
CA THR A 220 -12.10 45.11 -12.42
C THR A 220 -10.68 45.00 -11.87
N SER A 221 -10.09 46.18 -11.69
CA SER A 221 -8.74 46.48 -11.23
C SER A 221 -8.67 46.53 -9.71
N SER A 222 -7.67 45.90 -9.10
CA SER A 222 -7.02 46.25 -7.81
C SER A 222 -6.34 44.98 -7.28
N GLY A 223 -5.17 44.96 -6.68
CA GLY A 223 -4.25 46.00 -6.26
C GLY A 223 -2.96 45.29 -5.83
N SER A 224 -1.86 45.99 -6.00
CA SER A 224 -0.51 45.59 -5.64
C SER A 224 -0.38 45.39 -4.12
N MET A 225 0.18 44.25 -3.69
CA MET A 225 0.92 44.17 -2.44
C MET A 225 2.13 43.25 -2.65
N LYS A 226 3.28 43.91 -2.77
CA LYS A 226 4.60 43.34 -2.70
C LYS A 226 4.99 43.13 -1.24
N ASP A 227 5.95 42.22 -1.07
CA ASP A 227 6.91 42.14 0.04
C ASP A 227 6.41 41.62 1.39
N ALA A 228 6.76 40.36 1.68
CA ALA A 228 7.62 39.98 2.81
C ALA A 228 7.46 38.47 3.06
N PHE A 229 8.55 37.72 2.93
CA PHE A 229 8.99 36.61 3.78
C PHE A 229 9.98 35.74 3.00
N HIS A 230 11.22 36.22 3.00
CA HIS A 230 12.39 35.38 2.84
C HIS A 230 12.62 34.57 4.12
N ASP A 231 13.21 33.39 3.94
CA ASP A 231 13.93 32.58 4.92
C ASP A 231 13.10 31.81 5.95
N SER A 232 12.96 30.49 5.72
CA SER A 232 13.45 29.45 6.65
C SER A 232 12.89 28.07 6.27
N ALA A 233 13.60 27.29 5.45
CA ALA A 233 13.45 25.82 5.38
C ALA A 233 14.56 25.16 4.53
N ALA A 234 15.82 25.34 4.92
CA ALA A 234 16.92 24.48 4.48
C ALA A 234 17.60 23.93 5.72
N ARG A 235 17.21 22.73 6.17
CA ARG A 235 18.00 21.84 7.05
C ARG A 235 17.26 20.51 7.22
N GLY A 236 17.61 19.56 6.38
CA GLY A 236 17.18 18.18 6.46
C GLY A 236 18.19 17.28 5.76
N SER A 237 19.46 17.34 6.19
CA SER A 237 20.48 16.40 5.72
C SER A 237 20.18 15.01 6.31
N PRO A 238 20.03 13.95 5.50
CA PRO A 238 19.93 12.60 6.03
C PRO A 238 21.31 12.18 6.57
N LEU A 239 21.38 11.95 7.88
CA LEU A 239 22.55 11.39 8.56
C LEU A 239 22.74 9.91 8.16
N SER A 240 23.30 9.69 6.98
CA SER A 240 24.00 8.47 6.61
C SER A 240 25.41 8.55 7.21
N LEU A 241 25.57 8.00 8.42
CA LEU A 241 26.88 7.75 9.01
C LEU A 241 27.08 6.25 9.09
N SER A 242 27.54 5.68 7.98
CA SER A 242 28.48 4.57 8.05
C SER A 242 29.66 4.99 8.94
N VAL A 243 30.25 4.06 9.68
CA VAL A 243 31.48 4.31 10.45
C VAL A 243 32.46 4.99 9.50
N SER A 244 32.72 6.27 9.69
CA SER A 244 33.49 7.06 8.74
C SER A 244 34.85 6.41 8.57
N GLU A 245 35.23 6.15 7.31
CA GLU A 245 36.53 5.62 6.90
C GLU A 245 37.74 6.15 7.72
N PRO A 246 37.80 7.44 8.12
CA PRO A 246 38.87 7.93 9.00
C PRO A 246 38.95 7.26 10.37
N THR A 247 37.83 6.85 10.97
CA THR A 247 37.80 6.18 12.27
C THR A 247 38.33 4.76 12.15
N LEU A 248 37.94 4.04 11.10
CA LEU A 248 38.47 2.71 10.77
C LEU A 248 39.98 2.76 10.48
N ARG A 249 40.44 3.74 9.68
CA ARG A 249 41.88 3.95 9.42
C ARG A 249 42.66 4.24 10.68
N LYS A 250 42.10 5.02 11.62
CA LYS A 250 42.77 5.34 12.89
C LYS A 250 42.93 4.11 13.77
N THR A 251 41.92 3.23 13.81
CA THR A 251 41.96 1.95 14.53
C THR A 251 42.96 0.98 13.89
N ILE A 252 42.97 0.87 12.57
CA ILE A 252 43.93 0.03 11.83
C ILE A 252 45.37 0.51 12.05
N ASN A 253 45.62 1.82 12.00
CA ASN A 253 46.95 2.37 12.23
C ASN A 253 47.42 2.18 13.69
N THR A 254 46.50 2.18 14.66
CA THR A 254 46.87 1.86 16.05
C THR A 254 47.16 0.38 16.24
N MET A 255 46.47 -0.51 15.52
CA MET A 255 46.79 -1.94 15.51
C MET A 255 48.15 -2.25 14.86
N LEU A 256 48.50 -1.52 13.79
CA LEU A 256 49.79 -1.69 13.10
C LEU A 256 50.99 -1.13 13.89
N ALA A 257 50.76 -0.18 14.80
CA ALA A 257 51.81 0.46 15.59
C ALA A 257 52.10 -0.21 16.94
N ALA A 258 51.27 -1.17 17.37
CA ALA A 258 51.43 -1.83 18.67
C ALA A 258 52.56 -2.88 18.62
N PRO A 259 53.58 -2.81 19.49
CA PRO A 259 54.65 -3.80 19.56
C PRO A 259 54.09 -5.16 19.98
N CYS A 260 54.59 -6.21 19.33
CA CYS A 260 54.09 -7.60 19.32
C CYS A 260 54.02 -8.29 20.70
N GLY A 261 53.11 -7.85 21.57
CA GLY A 261 52.75 -8.51 22.81
C GLY A 261 51.25 -8.74 22.90
N ASN A 262 50.83 -9.82 23.57
CA ASN A 262 49.44 -10.28 23.73
C ASN A 262 48.45 -9.22 24.25
N TYR A 263 48.95 -8.06 24.68
CA TYR A 263 48.15 -6.90 25.09
C TYR A 263 47.34 -6.28 23.93
N GLY A 264 47.84 -6.37 22.69
CA GLY A 264 47.18 -5.80 21.52
C GLY A 264 45.85 -6.47 21.17
N ASP A 265 45.78 -7.80 21.31
CA ASP A 265 44.59 -8.58 20.98
C ASP A 265 43.48 -8.39 22.03
N ASP A 266 43.84 -8.33 23.32
CA ASP A 266 42.88 -8.06 24.40
C ASP A 266 42.31 -6.64 24.31
N GLU A 267 43.13 -5.66 23.95
CA GLU A 267 42.67 -4.29 23.76
C GLU A 267 41.81 -4.14 22.50
N ALA A 268 42.12 -4.87 21.43
CA ALA A 268 41.28 -4.96 20.24
C ALA A 268 39.92 -5.62 20.54
N ALA A 269 39.90 -6.69 21.34
CA ALA A 269 38.66 -7.35 21.77
C ALA A 269 37.79 -6.41 22.63
N ARG A 270 38.39 -5.67 23.57
CA ARG A 270 37.68 -4.65 24.38
C ARG A 270 37.09 -3.54 23.50
N LYS A 271 37.87 -2.97 22.58
CA LYS A 271 37.40 -1.92 21.67
C LYS A 271 36.29 -2.42 20.74
N THR A 272 36.38 -3.67 20.27
CA THR A 272 35.34 -4.28 19.42
C THR A 272 34.04 -4.47 20.21
N LYS A 273 34.12 -4.90 21.48
CA LYS A 273 32.96 -5.00 22.38
C LYS A 273 32.30 -3.65 22.64
N ASP A 274 33.09 -2.59 22.83
CA ASP A 274 32.59 -1.22 23.00
C ASP A 274 31.93 -0.67 21.73
N ILE A 275 32.48 -0.98 20.55
CA ILE A 275 31.87 -0.64 19.26
C ILE A 275 30.52 -1.36 19.11
N HIS A 276 30.42 -2.64 19.46
CA HIS A 276 29.13 -3.36 19.40
C HIS A 276 28.11 -2.83 20.42
N LEU A 277 28.52 -2.48 21.64
CA LEU A 277 27.64 -1.88 22.64
C LEU A 277 27.13 -0.50 22.22
N THR A 278 28.00 0.33 21.64
CA THR A 278 27.61 1.65 21.11
C THR A 278 26.69 1.52 19.90
N GLN A 279 26.94 0.58 18.99
CA GLN A 279 26.05 0.27 17.88
C GLN A 279 24.67 -0.18 18.38
N ARG A 280 24.61 -1.11 19.34
CA ARG A 280 23.34 -1.58 19.93
C ARG A 280 22.57 -0.45 20.61
N LYS A 281 23.25 0.46 21.31
CA LYS A 281 22.62 1.66 21.92
C LYS A 281 22.06 2.60 20.84
N MET A 282 22.77 2.80 19.73
CA MET A 282 22.25 3.59 18.61
C MET A 282 21.03 2.95 17.97
N ASP A 283 21.05 1.63 17.76
CA ASP A 283 19.91 0.92 17.16
C ASP A 283 18.68 0.97 18.05
N ILE A 284 18.85 0.85 19.38
CA ILE A 284 17.76 1.06 20.35
C ILE A 284 17.19 2.48 20.25
N ARG A 285 18.05 3.51 20.18
CA ARG A 285 17.58 4.91 20.01
C ARG A 285 16.85 5.13 18.69
N LYS A 286 17.32 4.51 17.60
CA LYS A 286 16.63 4.55 16.30
C LYS A 286 15.25 3.90 16.38
N MET A 287 15.15 2.72 17.00
CA MET A 287 13.87 2.06 17.20
C MET A 287 12.92 2.90 18.08
N GLN A 288 13.41 3.50 19.16
CA GLN A 288 12.63 4.41 19.99
C GLN A 288 12.15 5.64 19.20
N ALA A 289 13.02 6.29 18.43
CA ALA A 289 12.63 7.42 17.58
C ALA A 289 11.57 7.04 16.54
N THR A 290 11.67 5.85 15.93
CA THR A 290 10.63 5.35 15.01
C THR A 290 9.31 5.07 15.73
N HIS A 291 9.36 4.52 16.94
CA HIS A 291 8.18 4.26 17.76
C HIS A 291 7.49 5.56 18.17
N ASP A 292 8.25 6.56 18.62
CA ASP A 292 7.73 7.88 18.98
C ASP A 292 7.13 8.62 17.77
N GLY A 293 7.77 8.49 16.60
CA GLY A 293 7.22 8.99 15.34
C GLY A 293 5.87 8.36 15.00
N LEU A 294 5.76 7.03 15.10
CA LEU A 294 4.49 6.32 14.89
C LEU A 294 3.42 6.74 15.91
N LEU A 295 3.76 6.84 17.20
CA LEU A 295 2.83 7.32 18.23
C LEU A 295 2.34 8.74 17.93
N HIS A 296 3.20 9.63 17.45
CA HIS A 296 2.80 10.97 17.06
C HIS A 296 1.85 10.96 15.85
N THR A 297 2.08 10.09 14.85
CA THR A 297 1.15 9.96 13.71
C THR A 297 -0.21 9.43 14.13
N VAL A 298 -0.25 8.42 15.02
CA VAL A 298 -1.49 7.85 15.56
C VAL A 298 -2.29 8.89 16.34
N LYS A 299 -1.63 9.67 17.23
CA LYS A 299 -2.27 10.79 17.94
C LYS A 299 -2.79 11.87 16.99
N GLY A 300 -2.07 12.13 15.89
CA GLY A 300 -2.53 13.04 14.83
C GLY A 300 -3.81 12.54 14.15
N MET A 301 -3.87 11.26 13.80
CA MET A 301 -5.05 10.62 13.21
C MET A 301 -6.24 10.60 14.17
N GLU A 302 -6.00 10.32 15.45
CA GLU A 302 -7.04 10.36 16.50
C GLU A 302 -7.65 11.77 16.62
N LYS A 303 -6.81 12.82 16.67
CA LYS A 303 -7.28 14.21 16.71
C LYS A 303 -8.09 14.58 15.46
N LEU A 304 -7.70 14.09 14.29
CA LEU A 304 -8.41 14.33 13.03
C LEU A 304 -9.76 13.60 13.01
N ALA A 305 -9.82 12.36 13.52
CA ALA A 305 -11.06 11.61 13.67
C ALA A 305 -12.04 12.30 14.63
N LEU A 306 -11.57 12.75 15.79
CA LEU A 306 -12.37 13.50 16.76
C LEU A 306 -12.91 14.81 16.16
N SER A 307 -12.07 15.56 15.41
CA SER A 307 -12.52 16.77 14.71
C SER A 307 -13.57 16.48 13.63
N SER A 308 -13.43 15.37 12.92
CA SER A 308 -14.40 14.94 11.91
C SER A 308 -15.76 14.58 12.54
N MET A 309 -15.75 13.85 13.66
CA MET A 309 -16.99 13.52 14.40
C MET A 309 -17.68 14.77 14.94
N ASP A 310 -16.94 15.74 15.49
CA ASP A 310 -17.51 17.00 15.97
C ASP A 310 -18.15 17.82 14.82
N LYS A 311 -17.51 17.87 13.65
CA LYS A 311 -18.10 18.48 12.45
C LYS A 311 -19.37 17.76 12.00
N ALA A 312 -19.40 16.43 12.06
CA ALA A 312 -20.58 15.65 11.70
C ALA A 312 -21.75 15.92 12.67
N LEU A 313 -21.49 15.96 13.98
CA LEU A 313 -22.47 16.31 15.00
C LEU A 313 -23.03 17.73 14.80
N LYS A 314 -22.15 18.71 14.53
CA LYS A 314 -22.56 20.09 14.22
C LYS A 314 -23.41 20.18 12.95
N ALA A 315 -23.09 19.39 11.92
CA ALA A 315 -23.90 19.33 10.70
C ALA A 315 -25.27 18.70 10.96
N GLU A 316 -25.36 17.70 11.84
CA GLU A 316 -26.62 17.06 12.22
C GLU A 316 -27.50 17.99 13.07
N THR A 317 -26.93 18.70 14.05
CA THR A 317 -27.67 19.70 14.83
C THR A 317 -28.16 20.84 13.95
N LEU A 318 -27.35 21.33 13.00
CA LEU A 318 -27.78 22.33 12.01
C LEU A 318 -28.93 21.81 11.14
N LYS A 319 -28.87 20.56 10.67
CA LYS A 319 -29.98 19.93 9.92
C LYS A 319 -31.24 19.83 10.76
N LYS A 320 -31.13 19.51 12.05
CA LYS A 320 -32.26 19.47 12.98
C LYS A 320 -32.89 20.85 13.14
N HIS A 321 -32.08 21.90 13.34
CA HIS A 321 -32.56 23.28 13.39
C HIS A 321 -33.21 23.71 12.08
N MET A 322 -32.63 23.37 10.93
CA MET A 322 -33.24 23.67 9.63
C MET A 322 -34.58 22.95 9.41
N ARG A 323 -34.74 21.73 9.94
CA ARG A 323 -36.03 21.02 9.90
C ARG A 323 -37.06 21.68 10.83
N GLN A 324 -36.65 22.08 12.03
CA GLN A 324 -37.51 22.81 12.96
C GLN A 324 -37.94 24.15 12.36
N TYR A 325 -37.00 24.94 11.86
CA TYR A 325 -37.28 26.21 11.20
C TYR A 325 -38.21 26.04 9.99
N ARG A 326 -38.01 25.01 9.15
CA ARG A 326 -38.94 24.72 8.05
C ARG A 326 -40.33 24.33 8.54
N ALA A 327 -40.43 23.62 9.67
CA ALA A 327 -41.73 23.29 10.27
C ALA A 327 -42.41 24.55 10.80
N GLU A 328 -41.70 25.40 11.54
CA GLU A 328 -42.20 26.67 12.06
C GLU A 328 -42.61 27.63 10.93
N MET A 329 -41.79 27.75 9.87
CA MET A 329 -42.12 28.56 8.70
C MET A 329 -43.30 27.98 7.93
N PHE A 330 -43.43 26.66 7.87
CA PHE A 330 -44.60 26.04 7.27
C PHE A 330 -45.85 26.42 8.07
N ASP A 331 -45.81 26.28 9.40
CA ASP A 331 -46.92 26.60 10.29
C ASP A 331 -47.29 28.10 10.27
N LEU A 332 -46.31 29.01 10.07
CA LEU A 332 -46.55 30.45 9.92
C LEU A 332 -47.07 30.86 8.53
N SER A 333 -46.72 30.10 7.48
CA SER A 333 -47.14 30.38 6.10
C SER A 333 -48.43 29.67 5.69
N GLU A 334 -48.90 28.74 6.51
CA GLU A 334 -50.10 27.97 6.26
C GLU A 334 -51.31 28.87 6.60
N ASP A 335 -52.08 29.30 5.58
CA ASP A 335 -53.30 30.07 5.79
C ASP A 335 -54.20 29.33 6.81
N GLU A 336 -54.89 30.06 7.69
CA GLU A 336 -55.76 29.49 8.75
C GLU A 336 -56.72 28.41 8.20
N ARG A 337 -57.16 28.57 6.95
CA ARG A 337 -58.01 27.60 6.23
C ARG A 337 -57.31 26.26 5.96
N THR A 338 -56.05 26.29 5.57
CA THR A 338 -55.23 25.10 5.35
C THR A 338 -54.90 24.42 6.68
N GLN A 339 -54.62 25.21 7.73
CA GLN A 339 -54.40 24.71 9.08
C GLN A 339 -55.65 24.01 9.64
N ALA A 340 -56.84 24.62 9.46
CA ALA A 340 -58.12 24.02 9.82
C ALA A 340 -58.40 22.72 9.04
N ASN A 341 -58.12 22.68 7.73
CA ASN A 341 -58.26 21.46 6.92
C ASN A 341 -57.28 20.36 7.34
N ARG A 342 -56.07 20.70 7.78
CA ARG A 342 -55.07 19.74 8.25
C ARG A 342 -55.45 19.20 9.63
N HIS A 343 -55.93 20.04 10.53
CA HIS A 343 -56.51 19.61 11.81
C HIS A 343 -57.72 18.71 11.60
N PHE A 344 -58.64 19.10 10.71
CA PHE A 344 -59.77 18.28 10.32
C PHE A 344 -59.31 16.91 9.78
N LYS A 345 -58.36 16.90 8.86
CA LYS A 345 -57.81 15.65 8.30
C LYS A 345 -57.12 14.79 9.37
N ASN A 346 -56.40 15.38 10.32
CA ASN A 346 -55.77 14.65 11.41
C ASN A 346 -56.80 14.09 12.41
N ILE A 347 -57.89 14.82 12.67
CA ILE A 347 -59.01 14.34 13.49
C ILE A 347 -59.76 13.23 12.77
N VAL A 348 -59.99 13.34 11.47
CA VAL A 348 -60.73 12.34 10.68
C VAL A 348 -59.90 11.07 10.45
N MET A 349 -58.62 11.23 10.10
CA MET A 349 -57.74 10.14 9.65
C MET A 349 -56.82 9.62 10.76
N GLY A 350 -56.80 10.25 11.94
CA GLY A 350 -56.04 9.79 13.09
C GLY A 350 -56.63 8.52 13.71
N PRO A 351 -55.82 7.73 14.44
CA PRO A 351 -56.31 6.53 15.12
C PRO A 351 -57.40 6.90 16.14
N GLY A 352 -58.63 6.45 15.91
CA GLY A 352 -59.82 6.79 16.70
C GLY A 352 -60.69 7.91 16.14
N GLY A 353 -60.22 8.61 15.10
CA GLY A 353 -60.90 9.73 14.47
C GLY A 353 -62.29 9.44 13.92
N ALA A 354 -62.42 8.30 13.23
CA ALA A 354 -63.72 7.84 12.73
C ALA A 354 -64.73 7.55 13.85
N LYS A 355 -64.28 7.16 15.05
CA LYS A 355 -65.18 6.94 16.20
C LYS A 355 -65.60 8.26 16.86
N ALA A 356 -64.71 9.25 16.89
CA ALA A 356 -65.01 10.59 17.42
C ALA A 356 -65.98 11.38 16.53
N LEU A 357 -65.94 11.17 15.21
CA LEU A 357 -66.89 11.80 14.27
C LEU A 357 -68.28 11.16 14.28
N CYS A 358 -68.37 9.89 14.67
CA CYS A 358 -69.64 9.19 14.84
C CYS A 358 -70.26 9.39 16.24
N SER A 359 -69.65 10.20 17.12
CA SER A 359 -70.27 10.59 18.37
C SER A 359 -71.21 11.78 18.16
N PRO A 360 -72.23 11.96 19.03
CA PRO A 360 -73.15 13.11 18.93
C PRO A 360 -72.43 14.47 18.99
N GLU A 361 -71.27 14.51 19.64
CA GLU A 361 -70.41 15.70 19.73
C GLU A 361 -69.67 15.96 18.41
N GLY A 362 -69.27 14.90 17.68
CA GLY A 362 -68.65 14.99 16.36
C GLY A 362 -69.58 15.56 15.28
N GLU A 363 -70.88 15.29 15.39
CA GLU A 363 -71.90 15.79 14.47
C GLU A 363 -72.10 17.31 14.59
N GLN A 364 -72.02 17.85 15.82
CA GLN A 364 -72.06 19.31 16.07
C GLN A 364 -70.81 20.02 15.52
N VAL A 365 -69.63 19.39 15.61
CA VAL A 365 -68.39 19.94 15.06
C VAL A 365 -68.42 19.96 13.52
N MET A 366 -68.97 18.93 12.88
CA MET A 366 -69.16 18.88 11.42
C MET A 366 -70.13 19.97 10.93
N ALA A 367 -71.23 20.19 11.65
CA ALA A 367 -72.21 21.24 11.32
C ALA A 367 -71.61 22.66 11.41
N ALA A 368 -70.71 22.91 12.36
CA ALA A 368 -70.03 24.20 12.54
C ALA A 368 -68.95 24.50 11.48
N LEU A 369 -68.31 23.47 10.91
CA LEU A 369 -67.22 23.62 9.92
C LEU A 369 -67.71 23.79 8.46
N LEU A 370 -68.89 23.25 8.13
CA LEU A 370 -69.47 23.30 6.78
C LEU A 370 -69.60 24.73 6.18
N PRO A 371 -69.98 25.77 6.94
CA PRO A 371 -70.09 27.13 6.42
C PRO A 371 -68.75 27.78 6.02
N SER A 372 -67.63 27.43 6.68
CA SER A 372 -66.31 28.03 6.37
C SER A 372 -65.65 27.39 5.14
N MET A 373 -65.99 26.13 4.83
CA MET A 373 -65.52 25.45 3.63
C MET A 373 -66.25 25.92 2.36
N CYS A 374 -67.47 26.43 2.49
CA CYS A 374 -68.33 26.93 1.40
C CYS A 374 -68.25 28.46 1.23
N MET A 375 -67.07 29.00 0.88
CA MET A 375 -66.96 30.40 0.44
C MET A 375 -66.43 30.53 -0.99
N LYS A 376 -67.12 31.40 -1.72
CA LYS A 376 -67.13 31.69 -3.17
C LYS A 376 -65.75 31.87 -3.79
N ARG A 377 -65.47 31.15 -4.89
CA ARG A 377 -64.39 31.52 -5.84
C ARG A 377 -64.82 32.74 -6.64
N GLY A 378 -64.42 33.93 -6.19
CA GLY A 378 -64.34 35.10 -7.05
C GLY A 378 -63.00 35.08 -7.77
N THR A 379 -62.97 34.60 -9.01
CA THR A 379 -61.86 34.89 -9.94
C THR A 379 -62.35 35.95 -10.95
N PRO A 380 -61.65 37.08 -11.11
CA PRO A 380 -61.98 38.09 -12.12
C PRO A 380 -61.65 37.51 -13.49
N HIS A 381 -62.68 37.22 -14.28
CA HIS A 381 -62.50 36.73 -15.64
C HIS A 381 -62.14 37.92 -16.54
N ARG A 382 -60.95 37.85 -17.12
CA ARG A 382 -60.50 38.70 -18.22
C ARG A 382 -61.48 38.61 -19.38
N ASP A 383 -61.77 39.77 -19.95
CA ASP A 383 -62.61 40.00 -21.12
C ASP A 383 -62.16 39.13 -22.31
N LEU A 384 -62.96 38.11 -22.60
CA LEU A 384 -62.96 37.43 -23.89
C LEU A 384 -64.29 37.83 -24.55
N GLU A 385 -64.19 38.68 -25.57
CA GLU A 385 -65.31 39.09 -26.39
C GLU A 385 -65.97 37.85 -27.01
N VAL A 386 -67.17 37.54 -26.53
CA VAL A 386 -68.05 36.51 -27.09
C VAL A 386 -68.81 37.15 -28.26
N PRO A 387 -68.79 36.56 -29.46
CA PRO A 387 -69.54 37.08 -30.60
C PRO A 387 -71.06 37.03 -30.32
N PRO A 388 -71.86 37.95 -30.90
CA PRO A 388 -73.28 38.11 -30.57
C PRO A 388 -74.06 36.86 -30.97
N LEU A 389 -74.44 36.06 -29.97
CA LEU A 389 -75.36 34.96 -30.14
C LEU A 389 -76.74 35.52 -30.49
N ARG A 390 -77.26 35.07 -31.65
CA ARG A 390 -78.65 35.25 -32.06
C ARG A 390 -79.59 34.92 -30.90
N SER A 391 -80.50 35.84 -30.61
CA SER A 391 -81.54 35.72 -29.60
C SER A 391 -82.35 34.42 -29.78
N VAL A 392 -82.08 33.44 -28.93
CA VAL A 392 -82.91 32.25 -28.75
C VAL A 392 -84.09 32.65 -27.85
N PRO A 393 -85.33 32.17 -28.07
CA PRO A 393 -86.50 32.56 -27.29
C PRO A 393 -86.38 32.09 -25.84
N THR A 394 -85.98 32.98 -24.95
CA THR A 394 -85.97 32.77 -23.50
C THR A 394 -87.40 32.84 -22.98
N GLY A 395 -87.96 31.73 -22.52
CA GLY A 395 -89.25 31.76 -21.81
C GLY A 395 -90.10 30.50 -21.83
N THR A 396 -89.68 29.41 -22.49
CA THR A 396 -90.42 28.13 -22.41
C THR A 396 -89.75 27.19 -21.41
N GLU A 397 -90.52 26.47 -20.60
CA GLU A 397 -90.02 25.48 -19.61
C GLU A 397 -89.02 24.47 -20.23
N ARG A 398 -89.18 24.19 -21.53
CA ARG A 398 -88.26 23.34 -22.31
C ARG A 398 -86.84 23.89 -22.36
N HIS A 399 -86.65 25.21 -22.40
CA HIS A 399 -85.33 25.84 -22.40
C HIS A 399 -84.61 25.66 -21.06
N LEU A 400 -85.32 25.89 -19.94
CA LEU A 400 -84.79 25.65 -18.59
C LEU A 400 -84.42 24.18 -18.37
N HIS A 401 -85.25 23.25 -18.85
CA HIS A 401 -84.94 21.83 -18.77
C HIS A 401 -83.69 21.47 -19.60
N TRP A 402 -83.57 22.01 -20.82
CA TRP A 402 -82.39 21.79 -21.65
C TRP A 402 -81.12 22.38 -21.03
N GLU A 403 -81.17 23.62 -20.51
CA GLU A 403 -80.03 24.23 -19.82
C GLU A 403 -79.60 23.45 -18.58
N ASN A 404 -80.55 22.99 -17.76
CA ASN A 404 -80.26 22.16 -16.60
C ASN A 404 -79.64 20.82 -17.02
N HIS A 405 -80.13 20.20 -18.09
CA HIS A 405 -79.55 18.97 -18.60
C HIS A 405 -78.11 19.16 -19.12
N VAL A 406 -77.85 20.25 -19.85
CA VAL A 406 -76.49 20.60 -20.32
C VAL A 406 -75.56 20.91 -19.15
N ARG A 407 -76.03 21.67 -18.14
CA ARG A 407 -75.26 21.94 -16.91
C ARG A 407 -74.93 20.66 -16.17
N GLN A 408 -75.90 19.76 -15.98
CA GLN A 408 -75.68 18.49 -15.32
C GLN A 408 -74.66 17.64 -16.08
N ARG A 409 -74.79 17.53 -17.41
CA ARG A 409 -73.83 16.81 -18.26
C ARG A 409 -72.41 17.39 -18.17
N ASN A 410 -72.28 18.70 -18.16
CA ASN A 410 -70.99 19.37 -18.00
C ASN A 410 -70.39 19.13 -16.60
N LEU A 411 -71.23 19.13 -15.56
CA LEU A 411 -70.82 18.82 -14.18
C LEU A 411 -70.35 17.37 -14.06
N ASP A 412 -71.10 16.42 -14.60
CA ASP A 412 -70.74 15.00 -14.61
C ASP A 412 -69.42 14.77 -15.37
N THR A 413 -69.23 15.47 -16.50
CA THR A 413 -67.98 15.42 -17.27
C THR A 413 -66.81 15.99 -16.46
N ALA A 414 -67.00 17.14 -15.80
CA ALA A 414 -65.97 17.76 -14.96
C ALA A 414 -65.60 16.89 -13.74
N VAL A 415 -66.60 16.27 -13.09
CA VAL A 415 -66.38 15.32 -11.99
C VAL A 415 -65.63 14.09 -12.48
N GLY A 416 -66.00 13.54 -13.64
CA GLY A 416 -65.28 12.43 -14.28
C GLY A 416 -63.83 12.78 -14.59
N ASP A 417 -63.55 13.99 -15.07
CA ASP A 417 -62.19 14.47 -15.33
C ASP A 417 -61.35 14.65 -14.06
N VAL A 418 -61.94 15.21 -12.99
CA VAL A 418 -61.27 15.34 -11.69
C VAL A 418 -60.95 13.96 -11.12
N ARG A 419 -61.89 13.01 -11.19
CA ARG A 419 -61.67 11.62 -10.74
C ARG A 419 -60.52 10.96 -11.51
N ARG A 420 -60.51 11.06 -12.85
CA ARG A 420 -59.42 10.53 -13.69
C ARG A 420 -58.08 11.20 -13.42
N ARG A 421 -58.06 12.49 -13.05
CA ARG A 421 -56.83 13.18 -12.63
C ARG A 421 -56.35 12.67 -11.27
N LEU A 422 -57.25 12.50 -10.31
CA LEU A 422 -56.93 11.99 -8.98
C LEU A 422 -56.38 10.56 -9.05
N GLU A 423 -57.02 9.66 -9.80
CA GLU A 423 -56.55 8.29 -10.02
C GLU A 423 -55.15 8.26 -10.66
N ARG A 424 -54.85 9.18 -11.60
CA ARG A 424 -53.49 9.32 -12.17
C ARG A 424 -52.45 9.79 -11.16
N VAL A 425 -52.80 10.76 -10.30
CA VAL A 425 -51.91 11.25 -9.24
C VAL A 425 -51.67 10.17 -8.20
N GLU A 426 -52.71 9.44 -7.79
CA GLU A 426 -52.59 8.29 -6.88
C GLU A 426 -51.74 7.17 -7.48
N GLY A 427 -51.94 6.82 -8.75
CA GLY A 427 -51.09 5.86 -9.46
C GLY A 427 -49.62 6.32 -9.49
N SER A 428 -49.36 7.57 -9.88
CA SER A 428 -48.01 8.12 -9.92
C SER A 428 -47.33 8.16 -8.55
N THR A 429 -48.07 8.43 -7.48
CA THR A 429 -47.53 8.45 -6.11
C THR A 429 -47.24 7.04 -5.59
N ARG A 430 -48.11 6.05 -5.87
CA ARG A 430 -47.84 4.64 -5.58
C ARG A 430 -46.58 4.15 -6.31
N ASP A 431 -46.44 4.48 -7.59
CA ASP A 431 -45.26 4.09 -8.38
C ASP A 431 -43.96 4.78 -7.90
N ALA A 432 -44.06 6.04 -7.47
CA ALA A 432 -42.93 6.76 -6.88
C ALA A 432 -42.50 6.13 -5.54
N ASN A 433 -43.47 5.77 -4.68
CA ASN A 433 -43.19 5.09 -3.41
C ASN A 433 -42.61 3.68 -3.63
N ALA A 434 -43.18 2.90 -4.54
CA ALA A 434 -42.66 1.56 -4.88
C ALA A 434 -41.24 1.60 -5.48
N ARG A 435 -40.88 2.66 -6.23
CA ARG A 435 -39.50 2.88 -6.67
C ARG A 435 -38.58 3.23 -5.51
N ARG A 436 -39.04 4.10 -4.61
CA ARG A 436 -38.27 4.48 -3.41
C ARG A 436 -38.01 3.28 -2.49
N GLU A 437 -39.00 2.44 -2.26
CA GLU A 437 -38.85 1.21 -1.49
C GLU A 437 -37.85 0.25 -2.12
N ARG A 438 -37.93 0.02 -3.44
CA ARG A 438 -36.94 -0.81 -4.17
C ARG A 438 -35.51 -0.28 -4.03
N VAL A 439 -35.31 1.03 -4.12
CA VAL A 439 -33.98 1.63 -3.94
C VAL A 439 -33.49 1.47 -2.50
N LEU A 440 -34.37 1.58 -1.50
CA LEU A 440 -34.01 1.39 -0.10
C LEU A 440 -33.67 -0.06 0.22
N THR A 441 -34.44 -1.02 -0.30
CA THR A 441 -34.16 -2.46 -0.11
C THR A 441 -32.88 -2.87 -0.81
N GLU A 442 -32.64 -2.40 -2.03
CA GLU A 442 -31.37 -2.65 -2.75
C GLU A 442 -30.18 -2.03 -2.02
N LYS A 443 -30.33 -0.80 -1.50
CA LYS A 443 -29.28 -0.16 -0.70
C LYS A 443 -28.99 -0.93 0.60
N ALA A 444 -30.03 -1.45 1.26
CA ALA A 444 -29.88 -2.28 2.45
C ALA A 444 -29.14 -3.59 2.11
N ALA A 445 -29.53 -4.28 1.02
CA ALA A 445 -28.87 -5.49 0.55
C ALA A 445 -27.39 -5.28 0.22
N ARG A 446 -27.06 -4.20 -0.51
CA ARG A 446 -25.65 -3.86 -0.79
C ARG A 446 -24.86 -3.56 0.49
N SER A 447 -25.49 -2.94 1.48
CA SER A 447 -24.86 -2.67 2.77
C SER A 447 -24.59 -3.96 3.55
N THR A 448 -25.51 -4.92 3.53
CA THR A 448 -25.31 -6.23 4.18
C THR A 448 -24.24 -7.05 3.47
N ASP A 449 -24.23 -7.05 2.13
CA ASP A 449 -23.22 -7.76 1.33
C ASP A 449 -21.82 -7.21 1.59
N PHE A 450 -21.69 -5.87 1.65
CA PHE A 450 -20.43 -5.23 2.01
C PHE A 450 -19.96 -5.61 3.42
N ALA A 451 -20.88 -5.62 4.40
CA ALA A 451 -20.56 -6.02 5.77
C ALA A 451 -20.11 -7.49 5.85
N MET A 452 -20.78 -8.40 5.14
CA MET A 452 -20.40 -9.81 5.07
C MET A 452 -19.03 -10.00 4.40
N ALA A 453 -18.77 -9.31 3.28
CA ALA A 453 -17.48 -9.36 2.60
C ALA A 453 -16.34 -8.86 3.50
N LEU A 454 -16.57 -7.79 4.27
CA LEU A 454 -15.60 -7.24 5.21
C LEU A 454 -15.35 -8.20 6.39
N MET A 455 -16.38 -8.84 6.92
CA MET A 455 -16.22 -9.88 7.94
C MET A 455 -15.43 -11.08 7.43
N GLN A 456 -15.73 -11.56 6.22
CA GLN A 456 -15.02 -12.67 5.60
C GLN A 456 -13.54 -12.32 5.36
N ALA A 457 -13.24 -11.12 4.87
CA ALA A 457 -11.87 -10.63 4.71
C ALA A 457 -11.12 -10.59 6.05
N ARG A 458 -11.79 -10.20 7.14
CA ARG A 458 -11.21 -10.19 8.48
C ARG A 458 -10.94 -11.60 9.01
N ILE A 459 -11.85 -12.54 8.77
CA ILE A 459 -11.67 -13.96 9.14
C ILE A 459 -10.47 -14.55 8.37
N ASN A 460 -10.40 -14.30 7.07
CA ASN A 460 -9.29 -14.73 6.22
C ASN A 460 -7.97 -14.11 6.68
N TRP A 461 -7.97 -12.82 7.02
CA TRP A 461 -6.79 -12.15 7.57
C TRP A 461 -6.34 -12.79 8.89
N ARG A 462 -7.25 -13.12 9.81
CA ARG A 462 -6.90 -13.80 11.07
C ARG A 462 -6.27 -15.17 10.83
N HIS A 463 -6.84 -15.96 9.91
CA HIS A 463 -6.29 -17.28 9.55
C HIS A 463 -4.90 -17.16 8.91
N ASN A 464 -4.74 -16.25 7.95
CA ASN A 464 -3.47 -16.02 7.25
C ASN A 464 -2.42 -15.40 8.15
N HIS A 465 -2.81 -14.47 9.03
CA HIS A 465 -1.90 -13.83 9.98
C HIS A 465 -1.35 -14.85 10.97
N GLY A 466 -2.19 -15.74 11.52
CA GLY A 466 -1.73 -16.82 12.39
C GLY A 466 -0.81 -17.82 11.68
N SER A 467 -1.04 -18.12 10.41
CA SER A 467 -0.11 -18.93 9.60
C SER A 467 1.23 -18.21 9.37
N ASN A 468 1.19 -16.93 9.00
CA ASN A 468 2.39 -16.14 8.75
C ASN A 468 3.22 -15.89 10.02
N VAL A 469 2.58 -15.69 11.17
CA VAL A 469 3.25 -15.58 12.47
C VAL A 469 3.96 -16.89 12.80
N ARG A 470 3.28 -18.04 12.66
CA ARG A 470 3.89 -19.36 12.87
C ARG A 470 5.07 -19.64 11.93
N LYS A 471 4.93 -19.32 10.64
CA LYS A 471 6.05 -19.42 9.67
C LYS A 471 7.23 -18.53 10.06
N ARG A 472 6.97 -17.32 10.55
CA ARG A 472 8.01 -16.40 11.02
C ARG A 472 8.69 -16.91 12.29
N GLU A 473 7.94 -17.49 13.22
CA GLU A 473 8.47 -18.14 14.42
C GLU A 473 9.34 -19.34 14.07
N GLN A 474 8.89 -20.21 13.15
CA GLN A 474 9.67 -21.34 12.62
C GLN A 474 10.98 -20.86 11.98
N TYR A 475 10.90 -19.89 11.07
CA TYR A 475 12.10 -19.31 10.45
C TYR A 475 13.08 -18.72 11.47
N ASN A 476 12.57 -18.03 12.51
CA ASN A 476 13.41 -17.51 13.57
C ASN A 476 14.04 -18.64 14.41
N ALA A 477 13.30 -19.70 14.69
CA ALA A 477 13.81 -20.87 15.40
C ALA A 477 14.93 -21.57 14.62
N GLU A 478 14.71 -21.85 13.33
CA GLU A 478 15.71 -22.43 12.42
C GLU A 478 16.96 -21.55 12.34
N LYS A 479 16.77 -20.22 12.23
CA LYS A 479 17.88 -19.26 12.23
C LYS A 479 18.67 -19.30 13.53
N THR A 480 18.02 -19.37 14.69
CA THR A 480 18.71 -19.50 15.99
C THR A 480 19.45 -20.82 16.11
N GLU A 481 18.89 -21.92 15.60
CA GLU A 481 19.55 -23.23 15.59
C GLU A 481 20.78 -23.22 14.67
N ALA A 482 20.68 -22.60 13.49
CA ALA A 482 21.81 -22.42 12.58
C ALA A 482 22.95 -21.60 13.21
N PHE A 483 22.64 -20.56 13.98
CA PHE A 483 23.64 -19.81 14.74
C PHE A 483 24.30 -20.67 15.81
N ARG A 484 23.53 -21.45 16.58
CA ARG A 484 24.07 -22.37 17.59
C ARG A 484 24.99 -23.43 16.97
N LYS A 485 24.60 -24.01 15.83
CA LYS A 485 25.45 -24.95 15.08
C LYS A 485 26.76 -24.31 14.64
N LYS A 486 26.70 -23.07 14.14
CA LYS A 486 27.91 -22.32 13.75
C LYS A 486 28.80 -21.99 14.95
N GLU A 487 28.22 -21.61 16.07
CA GLU A 487 28.94 -21.33 17.32
C GLU A 487 29.64 -22.60 17.83
N ALA A 488 28.95 -23.74 17.87
CA ALA A 488 29.53 -25.03 18.23
C ALA A 488 30.68 -25.46 17.29
N LEU A 489 30.55 -25.22 15.98
CA LEU A 489 31.64 -25.46 15.03
C LEU A 489 32.84 -24.55 15.29
N LEU A 490 32.62 -23.28 15.61
CA LEU A 490 33.70 -22.35 15.95
C LEU A 490 34.38 -22.74 17.26
N GLU A 491 33.63 -23.19 18.27
CA GLU A 491 34.20 -23.73 19.52
C GLU A 491 35.06 -24.97 19.25
N GLN A 492 34.57 -25.90 18.42
CA GLN A 492 35.34 -27.07 18.01
C GLN A 492 36.63 -26.66 17.29
N TRP A 493 36.57 -25.68 16.38
CA TRP A 493 37.74 -25.13 15.71
C TRP A 493 38.70 -24.45 16.69
N LEU A 494 38.19 -23.73 17.68
CA LEU A 494 39.01 -23.11 18.72
C LEU A 494 39.75 -24.16 19.55
N GLN A 495 39.07 -25.24 19.94
CA GLN A 495 39.70 -26.39 20.63
C GLN A 495 40.79 -27.03 19.78
N GLN A 496 40.55 -27.22 18.47
CA GLN A 496 41.56 -27.71 17.53
C GLN A 496 42.68 -26.69 17.28
N SER A 497 42.42 -25.38 17.39
CA SER A 497 43.46 -24.36 17.23
C SER A 497 44.37 -24.25 18.45
N GLY A 498 43.92 -24.70 19.63
CA GLY A 498 44.76 -24.84 20.82
C GLY A 498 45.97 -25.74 20.55
N THR A 499 45.76 -26.88 19.88
CA THR A 499 46.87 -27.76 19.45
C THR A 499 47.72 -27.12 18.35
N ALA A 500 47.15 -26.23 17.52
CA ALA A 500 47.92 -25.49 16.53
C ALA A 500 48.86 -24.43 17.16
N ALA A 501 48.51 -23.87 18.32
CA ALA A 501 49.40 -22.98 19.07
C ALA A 501 50.59 -23.76 19.67
N GLU A 502 50.34 -24.96 20.17
CA GLU A 502 51.36 -25.90 20.67
C GLU A 502 52.33 -26.31 19.54
N LEU A 503 51.81 -26.73 18.39
CA LEU A 503 52.62 -27.07 17.20
C LEU A 503 53.47 -25.88 16.71
N ARG A 504 52.94 -24.65 16.75
CA ARG A 504 53.73 -23.45 16.45
C ARG A 504 54.80 -23.17 17.50
N GLY A 505 54.58 -23.55 18.76
CA GLY A 505 55.58 -23.55 19.82
C GLY A 505 56.72 -24.52 19.52
N GLU A 506 56.40 -25.77 19.24
CA GLU A 506 57.38 -26.81 18.89
C GLU A 506 58.20 -26.47 17.65
N LEU A 507 57.56 -25.94 16.60
CA LEU A 507 58.26 -25.52 15.38
C LEU A 507 59.25 -24.37 15.65
N ARG A 508 58.93 -23.46 16.58
CA ARG A 508 59.85 -22.38 16.99
C ARG A 508 61.05 -22.94 17.73
N GLU A 509 60.85 -23.93 18.61
CA GLU A 509 61.93 -24.58 19.34
C GLU A 509 62.85 -25.38 18.40
N LEU A 510 62.29 -26.13 17.46
CA LEU A 510 63.07 -26.84 16.42
C LEU A 510 63.92 -25.88 15.59
N ARG A 511 63.38 -24.73 15.18
CA ARG A 511 64.15 -23.70 14.46
C ARG A 511 65.25 -23.11 15.32
N ARG A 512 65.02 -22.90 16.61
CA ARG A 512 66.05 -22.44 17.57
C ARG A 512 67.18 -23.46 17.67
N ILE A 513 66.86 -24.74 17.85
CA ILE A 513 67.85 -25.84 17.91
C ILE A 513 68.66 -25.90 16.62
N HIS A 514 68.01 -25.84 15.44
CA HIS A 514 68.69 -25.86 14.16
C HIS A 514 69.68 -24.69 14.00
N ARG A 515 69.33 -23.47 14.45
CA ARG A 515 70.26 -22.33 14.44
C ARG A 515 71.47 -22.56 15.34
N VAL A 516 71.27 -23.13 16.53
CA VAL A 516 72.36 -23.45 17.47
C VAL A 516 73.29 -24.50 16.87
N LEU A 517 72.74 -25.57 16.27
CA LEU A 517 73.54 -26.58 15.59
C LEU A 517 74.30 -25.99 14.40
N GLY A 518 73.66 -25.15 13.59
CA GLY A 518 74.31 -24.44 12.48
C GLY A 518 75.44 -23.52 12.94
N ALA A 519 75.28 -22.83 14.07
CA ALA A 519 76.36 -22.04 14.68
C ALA A 519 77.54 -22.93 15.08
N ARG A 520 77.30 -24.02 15.81
CA ARG A 520 78.35 -24.98 16.21
C ARG A 520 79.08 -25.62 15.04
N VAL A 521 78.42 -25.81 13.89
CA VAL A 521 79.07 -26.31 12.67
C VAL A 521 79.98 -25.24 12.08
N ARG A 522 79.54 -23.98 12.05
CA ARG A 522 80.39 -22.86 11.61
C ARG A 522 81.59 -22.66 12.53
N ASP A 523 81.38 -22.71 13.84
CA ASP A 523 82.45 -22.56 14.84
C ASP A 523 83.51 -23.65 14.66
N ARG A 524 83.11 -24.92 14.54
CA ARG A 524 84.03 -26.04 14.25
C ARG A 524 84.77 -25.89 12.92
N LYS A 525 84.11 -25.33 11.90
CA LYS A 525 84.74 -25.05 10.61
C LYS A 525 85.78 -23.93 10.74
N GLN A 526 85.48 -22.91 11.53
CA GLN A 526 86.39 -21.82 11.82
C GLN A 526 87.60 -22.31 12.63
N GLU A 527 87.37 -23.07 13.70
CA GLU A 527 88.43 -23.72 14.50
C GLU A 527 89.36 -24.57 13.62
N TYR A 528 88.80 -25.31 12.65
CA TYR A 528 89.59 -26.07 11.69
C TYR A 528 90.47 -25.17 10.82
N TYR A 529 89.93 -24.07 10.27
CA TYR A 529 90.71 -23.14 9.46
C TYR A 529 91.75 -22.39 10.28
N ASP A 530 91.44 -22.02 11.52
CA ASP A 530 92.38 -21.36 12.42
C ASP A 530 93.52 -22.32 12.79
N ALA A 531 93.20 -23.58 13.14
CA ALA A 531 94.20 -24.62 13.40
C ALA A 531 95.07 -24.90 12.17
N LYS A 532 94.47 -24.93 10.97
CA LYS A 532 95.20 -25.07 9.70
C LYS A 532 96.12 -23.88 9.46
N SER A 533 95.64 -22.65 9.67
CA SER A 533 96.44 -21.44 9.52
C SER A 533 97.61 -21.39 10.50
N ILE A 534 97.40 -21.82 11.75
CA ILE A 534 98.46 -21.93 12.75
C ILE A 534 99.51 -22.96 12.30
N ARG A 535 99.09 -24.13 11.78
CA ARG A 535 100.02 -25.14 11.24
C ARG A 535 100.84 -24.59 10.07
N GLU A 536 100.20 -23.93 9.12
CA GLU A 536 100.87 -23.29 7.98
C GLU A 536 101.88 -22.22 8.43
N LYS A 537 101.54 -21.41 9.46
CA LYS A 537 102.44 -20.39 10.02
C LYS A 537 103.63 -20.96 10.80
N LEU A 538 103.47 -22.11 11.45
CA LEU A 538 104.53 -22.74 12.23
C LEU A 538 105.57 -23.46 11.36
N GLY A 539 105.40 -23.48 10.03
CA GLY A 539 106.35 -24.13 9.13
C GLY A 539 106.50 -25.62 9.41
N VAL A 540 105.48 -26.25 10.00
CA VAL A 540 105.43 -27.70 10.15
C VAL A 540 105.15 -28.25 8.76
N GLU A 541 106.21 -28.39 7.95
CA GLU A 541 106.12 -29.16 6.73
C GLU A 541 105.60 -30.55 7.12
N GLU A 542 104.52 -30.98 6.47
CA GLU A 542 103.99 -32.32 6.65
C GLU A 542 105.02 -33.31 6.11
N GLU A 543 106.02 -33.63 6.95
CA GLU A 543 106.91 -34.76 6.71
C GLU A 543 106.05 -36.02 6.72
N GLY A 544 105.58 -36.39 5.53
CA GLY A 544 105.22 -37.76 5.17
C GLY A 544 104.29 -38.49 6.14
N CYS A 545 103.21 -37.85 6.63
CA CYS A 545 102.13 -38.64 7.22
C CYS A 545 101.32 -39.25 6.09
N GLY A 546 101.81 -40.41 5.60
CA GLY A 546 101.15 -41.20 4.57
C GLY A 546 99.66 -41.29 4.88
N MET A 547 98.83 -40.84 3.93
CA MET A 547 97.38 -40.78 4.06
C MET A 547 96.82 -42.16 4.41
N LEU A 548 96.71 -42.43 5.71
CA LEU A 548 95.81 -43.42 6.23
C LEU A 548 94.42 -42.93 5.86
N LYS A 549 93.84 -43.59 4.86
CA LYS A 549 92.43 -43.47 4.47
C LYS A 549 91.61 -43.32 5.76
N PRO A 550 90.72 -42.32 5.87
CA PRO A 550 89.85 -42.21 7.02
C PRO A 550 89.18 -43.57 7.22
N PRO A 551 89.17 -44.13 8.44
CA PRO A 551 88.51 -45.40 8.68
C PRO A 551 87.11 -45.25 8.14
N THR A 552 86.75 -46.11 7.19
CA THR A 552 85.41 -46.27 6.66
C THR A 552 84.53 -46.54 7.86
N ARG A 553 83.96 -45.47 8.42
CA ARG A 553 82.99 -45.57 9.50
C ARG A 553 81.85 -46.32 8.86
N ALA A 554 81.71 -47.59 9.24
CA ALA A 554 80.60 -48.43 8.84
C ALA A 554 79.33 -47.62 9.07
N LEU A 555 78.69 -47.22 7.97
CA LEU A 555 77.42 -46.52 7.99
C LEU A 555 76.45 -47.49 8.65
N THR A 556 76.19 -47.30 9.94
CA THR A 556 75.04 -47.91 10.58
C THR A 556 73.81 -47.44 9.80
N PRO A 557 72.93 -48.36 9.37
CA PRO A 557 71.80 -48.01 8.53
C PRO A 557 70.94 -46.97 9.25
N VAL A 558 70.75 -45.84 8.58
CA VAL A 558 69.79 -44.81 8.99
C VAL A 558 68.42 -45.46 8.98
N VAL A 559 67.88 -45.72 10.18
CA VAL A 559 66.52 -46.19 10.36
C VAL A 559 65.58 -45.06 9.90
N ASN A 560 64.90 -45.29 8.79
CA ASN A 560 63.84 -44.42 8.28
C ASN A 560 62.70 -44.35 9.31
N LEU A 561 62.61 -43.23 10.03
CA LEU A 561 61.42 -42.85 10.78
C LEU A 561 60.53 -41.98 9.88
N THR A 562 59.84 -42.62 8.93
CA THR A 562 58.67 -42.06 8.24
C THR A 562 57.44 -42.78 8.78
N SER A 563 56.97 -42.37 9.95
CA SER A 563 55.74 -42.88 10.56
C SER A 563 55.36 -42.00 11.76
N VAL A 564 54.75 -40.84 11.50
CA VAL A 564 53.64 -40.25 12.30
C VAL A 564 52.77 -39.46 11.35
#